data_AF-A0AAW3K368-F1
#
_entry.id   AF-A0AAW3K368-F1
#
_cell.length_a   1.000
_cell.length_b   1.000
_cell.length_c   1.000
_cell.angle_alpha   90.00
_cell.angle_beta   90.00
_cell.angle_gamma   90.00
#
_symmetry.space_group_name_H-M   'P 1'
#
loop_
_entity.id
_entity.type
_entity.pdbx_description
1 polymer ?
#
loop_
_entity_poly.entity_id
_entity_poly.type
_entity_poly.pdbx_seq_one_letter_code
_entity_poly.pdbx_strand_id
1 'polypeptide(L)'
;MSNNIYFTLEKCGLAAQKRVLHIQFSNPDLTAQVFLQRIDGMHELNKGIHLQLICLSTSMNIPLKQFIGSQVAVDIVNDKSELNRISGVVTQADVGASDGALTIYRLTVEDATALWKHRRNSRVFMNMSALQAVEVIFQEWRERSPLLR
;
A
#
# COMPACT_ATOMS: atom_id res chain seq x y z
N MET A 1 -28.33 -2.82 26.40
CA MET A 1 -26.87 -3.02 26.38
C MET A 1 -26.46 -3.21 24.94
N SER A 2 -25.87 -2.20 24.32
CA SER A 2 -25.54 -2.17 22.89
C SER A 2 -24.50 -3.22 22.55
N ASN A 3 -24.89 -4.24 21.78
CA ASN A 3 -23.96 -5.20 21.17
C ASN A 3 -22.97 -4.42 20.31
N ASN A 4 -21.76 -4.28 20.82
CA ASN A 4 -20.71 -3.52 20.17
C ASN A 4 -20.23 -4.33 18.96
N ILE A 5 -20.41 -3.80 17.74
CA ILE A 5 -20.05 -4.50 16.49
C ILE A 5 -18.59 -5.00 16.55
N TYR A 6 -17.71 -4.25 17.22
CA TYR A 6 -16.33 -4.64 17.50
C TYR A 6 -16.19 -5.98 18.23
N PHE A 7 -17.04 -6.26 19.22
CA PHE A 7 -17.04 -7.52 19.97
C PHE A 7 -17.50 -8.71 19.10
N THR A 8 -18.48 -8.48 18.23
CA THR A 8 -18.92 -9.49 17.25
C THR A 8 -17.83 -9.75 16.21
N LEU A 9 -17.18 -8.70 15.69
CA LEU A 9 -16.04 -8.81 14.77
C LEU A 9 -14.86 -9.55 15.42
N GLU A 10 -14.58 -9.29 16.70
CA GLU A 10 -13.59 -10.03 17.47
C GLU A 10 -13.92 -11.52 17.59
N LYS A 11 -15.19 -11.85 17.91
CA LYS A 11 -15.66 -13.23 17.98
C LYS A 11 -15.65 -13.94 16.62
N CYS A 12 -15.90 -13.22 15.53
CA CYS A 12 -15.81 -13.74 14.16
C CYS A 12 -14.36 -13.90 13.67
N GLY A 13 -13.35 -13.64 14.52
CA GLY A 13 -11.93 -13.72 14.13
C GLY A 13 -11.49 -12.59 13.20
N LEU A 14 -12.34 -11.57 13.02
CA LEU A 14 -12.04 -10.39 12.22
C LEU A 14 -11.27 -9.32 13.01
N ALA A 15 -10.86 -9.57 14.26
CA ALA A 15 -10.00 -8.69 15.03
C ALA A 15 -8.63 -8.49 14.35
N ALA A 16 -8.13 -7.26 14.29
CA ALA A 16 -6.80 -6.97 13.73
C ALA A 16 -5.65 -7.63 14.50
N GLN A 17 -5.80 -7.87 15.81
CA GLN A 17 -4.71 -8.25 16.73
C GLN A 17 -4.32 -9.74 16.68
N LYS A 18 -5.11 -10.60 16.06
CA LYS A 18 -4.83 -12.06 15.96
C LYS A 18 -4.54 -12.52 14.53
N ARG A 19 -4.36 -11.60 13.60
CA ARG A 19 -4.13 -11.92 12.19
C ARG A 19 -2.65 -12.09 11.90
N VAL A 20 -2.34 -12.97 10.96
CA VAL A 20 -0.98 -13.16 10.43
C VAL A 20 -0.58 -12.01 9.49
N LEU A 21 -1.58 -11.37 8.88
CA LEU A 21 -1.40 -10.26 7.94
C LEU A 21 -1.91 -8.97 8.58
N HIS A 22 -1.05 -7.96 8.63
CA HIS A 22 -1.41 -6.60 9.02
C HIS A 22 -1.12 -5.64 7.88
N ILE A 23 -1.92 -4.58 7.81
CA ILE A 23 -1.71 -3.48 6.88
C ILE A 23 -1.68 -2.17 7.65
N GLN A 24 -0.70 -1.34 7.32
CA GLN A 24 -0.54 0.00 7.87
C GLN A 24 -0.45 0.98 6.71
N PHE A 25 -1.25 2.03 6.77
CA PHE A 25 -1.21 3.12 5.81
C PHE A 25 -0.50 4.32 6.46
N SER A 26 0.15 5.16 5.66
CA SER A 26 0.62 6.47 6.14
C SER A 26 -0.53 7.35 6.64
N ASN A 27 -1.76 7.11 6.14
CA ASN A 27 -2.97 7.72 6.66
C ASN A 27 -3.54 6.90 7.85
N PRO A 28 -3.56 7.44 9.08
CA PRO A 28 -4.06 6.71 10.25
C PRO A 28 -5.55 6.36 10.15
N ASP A 29 -6.36 7.19 9.49
CA ASP A 29 -7.80 6.95 9.34
C ASP A 29 -8.09 5.70 8.50
N LEU A 30 -7.27 5.45 7.48
CA LEU A 30 -7.34 4.25 6.66
C LEU A 30 -6.88 3.02 7.46
N THR A 31 -5.82 3.16 8.25
CA THR A 31 -5.31 2.06 9.10
C THR A 31 -6.35 1.57 10.10
N ALA A 32 -7.19 2.45 10.64
CA ALA A 32 -8.23 2.07 11.58
C ALA A 32 -9.44 1.37 10.94
N GLN A 33 -9.70 1.62 9.65
CA GLN A 33 -10.94 1.20 8.97
C GLN A 33 -10.73 0.07 7.96
N VAL A 34 -9.50 -0.18 7.53
CA VAL A 34 -9.19 -1.06 6.39
C VAL A 34 -8.36 -2.24 6.87
N PHE A 35 -8.86 -3.45 6.60
CA PHE A 35 -8.24 -4.70 7.00
C PHE A 35 -7.82 -5.50 5.77
N LEU A 36 -6.60 -6.02 5.76
CA LEU A 36 -6.12 -6.87 4.68
C LEU A 36 -6.77 -8.26 4.76
N GLN A 37 -7.27 -8.76 3.62
CA GLN A 37 -7.81 -10.10 3.47
C GLN A 37 -6.85 -10.98 2.65
N ARG A 38 -6.32 -10.44 1.55
CA ARG A 38 -5.44 -11.18 0.63
C ARG A 38 -4.38 -10.25 0.04
N ILE A 39 -3.18 -10.78 -0.08
CA ILE A 39 -2.06 -10.19 -0.82
C ILE A 39 -1.67 -11.16 -1.92
N ASP A 40 -1.66 -10.69 -3.15
CA ASP A 40 -1.04 -11.38 -4.29
C ASP A 40 0.02 -10.46 -4.87
N GLY A 41 1.13 -11.02 -5.34
CA GLY A 41 2.18 -10.20 -5.92
C GLY A 41 3.30 -11.00 -6.51
N MET A 42 4.11 -10.33 -7.32
CA MET A 42 5.30 -10.89 -7.93
C MET A 42 6.47 -9.95 -7.70
N HIS A 43 7.59 -10.51 -7.27
CA HIS A 43 8.85 -9.80 -7.10
C HIS A 43 9.85 -10.41 -8.07
N GLU A 44 10.45 -9.57 -8.91
CA GLU A 44 11.48 -9.99 -9.86
C GLU A 44 12.75 -9.16 -9.66
N LEU A 45 13.90 -9.74 -9.98
CA LEU A 45 15.17 -9.00 -9.98
C LEU A 45 15.13 -7.90 -11.04
N ASN A 46 15.54 -6.68 -10.66
CA ASN A 46 15.56 -5.49 -11.50
C ASN A 46 14.19 -5.05 -12.06
N LYS A 47 13.08 -5.51 -11.49
CA LYS A 47 11.75 -4.93 -11.75
C LYS A 47 11.16 -4.37 -10.46
N GLY A 48 10.28 -3.40 -10.62
CA GLY A 48 9.47 -2.86 -9.54
C GLY A 48 8.60 -3.94 -8.90
N ILE A 49 8.20 -3.68 -7.65
CA ILE A 49 7.24 -4.52 -6.94
C ILE A 49 5.85 -4.24 -7.50
N HIS A 50 5.06 -5.29 -7.72
CA HIS A 50 3.65 -5.14 -8.08
C HIS A 50 2.81 -6.08 -7.22
N LEU A 51 2.03 -5.49 -6.32
CA LEU A 51 1.15 -6.18 -5.38
C LEU A 51 -0.30 -5.79 -5.65
N GLN A 52 -1.18 -6.79 -5.60
CA GLN A 52 -2.62 -6.61 -5.53
C GLN A 52 -3.08 -6.98 -4.13
N LEU A 53 -3.67 -6.00 -3.45
CA LEU A 53 -4.24 -6.17 -2.12
C LEU A 53 -5.76 -6.18 -2.22
N ILE A 54 -6.39 -7.17 -1.60
CA ILE A 54 -7.81 -7.20 -1.36
C ILE A 54 -8.02 -6.86 0.11
N CYS A 55 -8.65 -5.72 0.34
CA CYS A 55 -8.93 -5.19 1.66
C CYS A 55 -10.43 -5.18 1.92
N LEU A 56 -10.80 -5.33 3.19
CA LEU A 56 -12.17 -5.24 3.69
C LEU A 56 -12.29 -4.04 4.62
N SER A 57 -13.40 -3.31 4.51
CA SER A 57 -13.77 -2.27 5.47
C SER A 57 -15.24 -2.39 5.84
N THR A 58 -15.57 -1.97 7.05
CA THR A 58 -16.97 -1.81 7.49
C THR A 58 -17.60 -0.52 6.96
N SER A 59 -16.81 0.38 6.34
CA SER A 59 -17.28 1.63 5.77
C SER A 59 -17.30 1.56 4.24
N MET A 60 -18.47 1.83 3.65
CA MET A 60 -18.65 1.93 2.19
C MET A 60 -18.25 3.31 1.64
N ASN A 61 -18.03 4.30 2.52
CA ASN A 61 -17.91 5.70 2.16
C ASN A 61 -16.47 6.22 2.16
N ILE A 62 -15.46 5.35 2.08
CA ILE A 62 -14.06 5.79 2.07
C ILE A 62 -13.72 6.33 0.68
N PRO A 63 -13.40 7.62 0.52
CA PRO A 63 -13.08 8.18 -0.79
C PRO A 63 -11.81 7.55 -1.36
N LEU A 64 -11.86 7.03 -2.59
CA LEU A 64 -10.71 6.39 -3.25
C LEU A 64 -9.44 7.25 -3.30
N LYS A 65 -9.61 8.57 -3.38
CA LYS A 65 -8.51 9.53 -3.34
C LYS A 65 -7.68 9.51 -2.06
N GLN A 66 -8.24 9.02 -0.94
CA GLN A 66 -7.49 8.86 0.30
C GLN A 66 -6.47 7.72 0.21
N PHE A 67 -6.75 6.70 -0.62
CA PHE A 67 -5.82 5.59 -0.83
C PHE A 67 -4.70 5.98 -1.77
N ILE A 68 -5.01 6.65 -2.89
CA ILE A 68 -4.04 6.97 -3.94
C ILE A 68 -2.87 7.80 -3.38
N GLY A 69 -1.64 7.33 -3.60
CA GLY A 69 -0.42 7.98 -3.13
C GLY A 69 -0.13 7.76 -1.64
N SER A 70 -0.98 7.05 -0.89
CA SER A 70 -0.65 6.62 0.47
C SER A 70 0.46 5.58 0.44
N GLN A 71 1.43 5.71 1.34
CA GLN A 71 2.38 4.63 1.60
C GLN A 71 1.65 3.52 2.36
N VAL A 72 2.01 2.28 2.06
CA VAL A 72 1.46 1.07 2.66
C VAL A 72 2.61 0.20 3.11
N ALA A 73 2.50 -0.32 4.33
CA ALA A 73 3.32 -1.39 4.85
C ALA A 73 2.42 -2.59 5.15
N VAL A 74 2.74 -3.73 4.54
CA VAL A 74 2.11 -5.01 4.82
C VAL A 74 3.07 -5.82 5.70
N ASP A 75 2.63 -6.17 6.90
CA ASP A 75 3.39 -7.00 7.83
C ASP A 75 2.87 -8.42 7.83
N ILE A 76 3.78 -9.37 7.67
CA ILE A 76 3.51 -10.80 7.68
C ILE A 76 4.22 -11.39 8.89
N VAL A 77 3.44 -11.98 9.81
CA VAL A 77 3.97 -12.65 11.00
C VAL A 77 4.60 -13.99 10.58
N ASN A 78 5.86 -14.21 10.92
CA ASN A 78 6.54 -15.49 10.68
C ASN A 78 6.28 -16.51 11.82
N ASP A 79 6.79 -17.72 11.66
CA ASP A 79 6.73 -18.81 12.65
C ASP A 79 7.38 -18.45 14.01
N LYS A 80 8.29 -17.47 14.01
CA LYS A 80 8.97 -16.93 15.21
C LYS A 80 8.29 -15.71 15.80
N SER A 81 7.11 -15.32 15.32
CA SER A 81 6.39 -14.11 15.72
C SER A 81 7.11 -12.78 15.40
N GLU A 82 8.04 -12.78 14.45
CA GLU A 82 8.66 -11.58 13.90
C GLU A 82 7.86 -11.05 12.70
N LEU A 83 7.97 -9.75 12.43
CA LEU A 83 7.27 -9.09 11.34
C LEU A 83 8.16 -8.97 10.10
N ASN A 84 7.78 -9.65 9.02
CA ASN A 84 8.34 -9.43 7.70
C ASN A 84 7.51 -8.36 6.97
N ARG A 85 8.12 -7.20 6.74
CA ARG A 85 7.46 -6.03 6.15
C ARG A 85 7.72 -5.91 4.66
N ILE A 86 6.64 -5.74 3.90
CA ILE A 86 6.67 -5.35 2.48
C ILE A 86 6.05 -3.96 2.37
N SER A 87 6.79 -3.00 1.84
CA SER A 87 6.34 -1.61 1.72
C SER A 87 6.16 -1.20 0.26
N GLY A 88 5.22 -0.29 0.02
CA GLY A 88 5.01 0.32 -1.29
C GLY A 88 4.07 1.52 -1.23
N VAL A 89 3.66 2.01 -2.40
CA VAL A 89 2.74 3.13 -2.56
C VAL A 89 1.50 2.65 -3.32
N VAL A 90 0.31 3.03 -2.88
CA VAL A 90 -0.91 2.74 -3.63
C VAL A 90 -0.95 3.58 -4.90
N THR A 91 -0.86 2.94 -6.06
CA THR A 91 -0.94 3.63 -7.36
C THR A 91 -2.33 3.56 -7.97
N GLN A 92 -3.13 2.55 -7.60
CA GLN A 92 -4.52 2.42 -8.02
C GLN A 92 -5.38 1.91 -6.86
N ALA A 93 -6.63 2.35 -6.83
CA ALA A 93 -7.62 1.92 -5.85
C ALA A 93 -8.98 1.78 -6.54
N ASP A 94 -9.68 0.70 -6.24
CA ASP A 94 -10.98 0.35 -6.79
C ASP A 94 -11.92 -0.14 -5.68
N VAL A 95 -13.21 0.13 -5.82
CA VAL A 95 -14.25 -0.33 -4.89
C VAL A 95 -14.98 -1.51 -5.52
N GLY A 96 -14.95 -2.64 -4.83
CA GLY A 96 -15.65 -3.86 -5.23
C GLY A 96 -17.08 -3.93 -4.70
N ALA A 97 -17.60 -5.17 -4.64
CA ALA A 97 -18.90 -5.44 -4.07
C ALA A 97 -18.96 -5.08 -2.58
N SER A 98 -20.15 -4.67 -2.14
CA SER A 98 -20.48 -4.50 -0.73
C SER A 98 -21.76 -5.27 -0.42
N ASP A 99 -21.80 -5.92 0.73
CA ASP A 99 -22.97 -6.63 1.25
C ASP A 99 -23.76 -5.77 2.27
N GLY A 100 -23.39 -4.50 2.42
CA GLY A 100 -23.98 -3.57 3.38
C GLY A 100 -23.33 -3.57 4.77
N ALA A 101 -22.56 -4.61 5.12
CA ALA A 101 -21.79 -4.66 6.37
C ALA A 101 -20.28 -4.55 6.12
N LEU A 102 -19.80 -5.15 5.02
CA LEU A 102 -18.43 -5.12 4.55
C LEU A 102 -18.38 -4.63 3.10
N THR A 103 -17.34 -3.88 2.79
CA THR A 103 -17.02 -3.37 1.45
C THR A 103 -15.63 -3.82 1.08
N ILE A 104 -15.49 -4.34 -0.14
CA ILE A 104 -14.20 -4.76 -0.68
C ILE A 104 -13.52 -3.55 -1.33
N TYR A 105 -12.27 -3.30 -0.97
CA TYR A 105 -11.40 -2.34 -1.64
C TYR A 105 -10.24 -3.11 -2.28
N ARG A 106 -10.01 -2.91 -3.57
CA ARG A 106 -8.87 -3.49 -4.27
C ARG A 106 -7.82 -2.41 -4.47
N LEU A 107 -6.62 -2.65 -3.97
CA LEU A 107 -5.51 -1.70 -4.05
C LEU A 107 -4.38 -2.31 -4.86
N THR A 108 -3.87 -1.55 -5.82
CA THR A 108 -2.60 -1.87 -6.50
C THR A 108 -1.50 -1.11 -5.81
N VAL A 109 -0.54 -1.83 -5.24
CA VAL A 109 0.63 -1.27 -4.56
C VAL A 109 1.85 -1.54 -5.39
N GLU A 110 2.55 -0.48 -5.77
CA GLU A 110 3.79 -0.53 -6.52
C GLU A 110 4.91 0.15 -5.72
N ASP A 111 6.16 -0.06 -6.09
CA ASP A 111 7.26 0.71 -5.52
C ASP A 111 7.22 2.18 -5.99
N ALA A 112 7.91 3.06 -5.27
CA ALA A 112 7.84 4.49 -5.56
C ALA A 112 8.45 4.87 -6.92
N THR A 113 9.32 4.05 -7.52
CA THR A 113 9.86 4.30 -8.87
C THR A 113 8.83 4.06 -9.96
N ALA A 114 7.76 3.30 -9.69
CA ALA A 114 6.65 3.09 -10.61
C ALA A 114 5.98 4.41 -11.01
N LEU A 115 6.05 5.45 -10.17
CA LEU A 115 5.52 6.77 -10.49
C LEU A 115 6.32 7.50 -11.57
N TRP A 116 7.58 7.12 -11.81
CA TRP A 116 8.43 7.79 -12.79
C TRP A 116 7.91 7.62 -14.23
N LYS A 117 7.14 6.55 -14.50
CA LYS A 117 6.50 6.31 -15.80
C LYS A 117 5.56 7.43 -16.23
N HIS A 118 5.05 8.22 -15.28
CA HIS A 118 4.15 9.34 -15.56
C HIS A 118 4.87 10.64 -15.94
N ARG A 119 6.21 10.69 -15.92
CA ARG A 119 6.97 11.88 -16.30
C ARG A 119 7.88 11.57 -17.49
N ARG A 120 7.88 12.46 -18.48
CA ARG A 120 8.77 12.42 -19.65
C ARG A 120 9.54 13.72 -19.76
N ASN A 121 10.87 13.67 -19.93
CA ASN A 121 11.72 14.83 -20.16
C ASN A 121 12.79 14.51 -21.22
N SER A 122 13.35 15.55 -21.85
CA SER A 122 14.52 15.46 -22.74
C SER A 122 15.70 16.17 -22.08
N ARG A 123 16.85 15.49 -21.96
CA ARG A 123 18.04 16.00 -21.28
C ARG A 123 19.31 15.48 -21.95
N VAL A 124 20.38 16.26 -21.88
CA VAL A 124 21.73 15.88 -22.30
C VAL A 124 22.64 15.94 -21.07
N PHE A 125 23.28 14.82 -20.73
CA PHE A 125 24.25 14.73 -19.64
C PHE A 125 25.67 14.76 -20.24
N MET A 126 26.41 15.84 -20.00
CA MET A 126 27.77 16.02 -20.53
C MET A 126 28.79 15.69 -19.45
N ASN A 127 29.86 14.96 -19.82
CA ASN A 127 30.95 14.61 -18.91
C ASN A 127 30.49 13.87 -17.64
N MET A 128 29.47 13.00 -17.76
CA MET A 128 28.91 12.19 -16.66
C MET A 128 28.81 10.72 -17.07
N SER A 129 29.01 9.82 -16.11
CA SER A 129 28.75 8.39 -16.29
C SER A 129 27.25 8.09 -16.21
N ALA A 130 26.84 6.90 -16.67
CA ALA A 130 25.46 6.45 -16.57
C ALA A 130 24.97 6.40 -15.11
N LEU A 131 25.81 5.95 -14.17
CA LEU A 131 25.47 5.92 -12.74
C LEU A 131 25.26 7.34 -12.19
N GLN A 132 26.14 8.28 -12.53
CA GLN A 132 26.00 9.68 -12.12
C GLN A 132 24.71 10.30 -12.68
N ALA A 133 24.36 10.01 -13.93
CA ALA A 133 23.12 10.49 -14.52
C ALA A 133 21.87 9.93 -13.80
N VAL A 134 21.90 8.64 -13.43
CA VAL A 134 20.81 8.01 -12.64
C VAL A 134 20.70 8.63 -11.26
N GLU A 135 21.83 8.87 -10.57
CA GLU A 135 21.84 9.55 -9.26
C GLU A 135 21.22 10.94 -9.32
N VAL A 136 21.54 11.73 -10.35
CA VAL A 136 20.92 13.05 -10.56
C VAL A 136 19.40 12.93 -10.70
N ILE A 137 18.93 11.99 -11.52
CA ILE A 137 17.48 11.74 -11.69
C ILE A 137 16.85 11.32 -10.35
N PHE A 138 17.51 10.45 -9.59
CA PHE A 138 17.01 9.99 -8.31
C PHE A 138 16.89 11.13 -7.29
N GLN A 139 17.92 11.96 -7.14
CA GLN A 139 17.90 13.10 -6.22
C GLN A 139 16.79 14.10 -6.54
N GLU A 140 16.59 14.43 -7.81
CA GLU A 140 15.49 15.33 -8.21
C GLU A 140 14.12 14.79 -7.80
N TRP A 141 13.93 13.47 -7.88
CA TRP A 141 12.68 12.86 -7.45
C TRP A 141 12.51 12.88 -5.93
N ARG A 142 13.59 12.65 -5.16
CA ARG A 142 13.59 12.77 -3.70
C ARG A 142 13.28 14.19 -3.23
N GLU A 143 13.78 15.20 -3.94
CA GLU A 143 13.51 16.61 -3.62
C GLU A 143 12.05 17.00 -3.92
N ARG A 144 11.48 16.45 -5.00
CA ARG A 144 10.13 16.82 -5.46
C ARG A 144 9.01 16.03 -4.81
N SER A 145 9.28 14.80 -4.37
CA SER A 145 8.26 13.89 -3.84
C SER A 145 8.64 13.39 -2.46
N PRO A 146 7.81 13.61 -1.44
CA PRO A 146 8.05 13.07 -0.10
C PRO A 146 7.95 11.53 -0.05
N LEU A 147 7.36 10.90 -1.08
CA LEU A 147 7.19 9.45 -1.17
C LEU A 147 8.48 8.69 -1.42
N LEU A 148 9.51 9.38 -1.93
CA LEU A 148 10.82 8.82 -2.28
C LEU A 148 11.91 9.19 -1.26
N ARG A 149 11.56 9.83 -0.15
CA ARG A 149 12.52 10.28 0.86
C ARG A 149 13.20 9.14 1.58
#